data_AF-A1BHN6-F1
#
_entry.id   AF-A1BHN6-F1
#
_cell.length_a   1.000
_cell.length_b   1.000
_cell.length_c   1.000
_cell.angle_alpha   90.00
_cell.angle_beta   90.00
_cell.angle_gamma   90.00
#
_symmetry.space_group_name_H-M   'P 1'
#
loop_
_entity.id
_entity.type
_entity.pdbx_description
1 polymer ?
#
loop_
_entity_poly.entity_id
_entity_poly.type
_entity_poly.pdbx_seq_one_letter_code
_entity_poly.pdbx_strand_id
1 'polypeptide(L)'
;MDFHTLLRLLHITSFAAWFGTVLASLFLLKTLETSLTGKPDEAARDSVLLRSYIKLETRVADAAFIGVIITGILLASLYHGWGVWVFVKSGLIILQVALTMGYIVRYIQPLGYPCSPEAYRNWYRLFTISLSMFALVLLVTFFLL
;
A
#
# COMPACT_ATOMS: atom_id res chain seq x y z
N MET A 1 -2.69 23.89 20.37
CA MET A 1 -1.99 23.17 19.28
C MET A 1 -2.24 23.96 18.01
N ASP A 2 -1.20 24.35 17.28
CA ASP A 2 -1.36 25.08 16.01
C ASP A 2 -2.05 24.17 14.96
N PHE A 3 -3.02 24.70 14.21
CA PHE A 3 -3.78 23.98 13.19
C PHE A 3 -2.85 23.36 12.13
N HIS A 4 -1.76 24.05 11.79
CA HIS A 4 -0.72 23.51 10.91
C HIS A 4 -0.08 22.23 11.49
N THR A 5 0.22 22.22 12.79
CA THR A 5 0.83 21.06 13.47
C THR A 5 -0.14 19.88 13.54
N LEU A 6 -1.43 20.16 13.81
CA LEU A 6 -2.47 19.13 13.79
C LEU A 6 -2.60 18.49 12.41
N LEU A 7 -2.65 19.32 11.36
CA LEU A 7 -2.79 18.86 9.99
C LEU A 7 -1.58 18.02 9.55
N ARG A 8 -0.36 18.43 9.92
CA ARG A 8 0.86 17.66 9.69
C ARG A 8 0.83 16.32 10.43
N LEU A 9 0.39 16.29 11.68
CA LEU A 9 0.26 15.06 12.45
C LEU A 9 -0.73 14.09 11.77
N LEU A 10 -1.90 14.58 11.36
CA LEU A 10 -2.89 13.77 10.65
C LEU A 10 -2.33 13.21 9.33
N HIS A 11 -1.59 14.02 8.59
CA HIS A 11 -0.95 13.60 7.34
C HIS A 11 0.07 12.47 7.57
N ILE A 12 0.96 12.65 8.55
CA ILE A 12 1.99 11.64 8.90
C ILE A 12 1.35 10.36 9.40
N THR A 13 0.34 10.45 10.28
CA THR A 13 -0.36 9.27 10.82
C THR A 13 -1.10 8.51 9.73
N SER A 14 -1.78 9.22 8.82
CA SER A 14 -2.46 8.60 7.67
C SER A 14 -1.46 7.89 6.75
N PHE A 15 -0.31 8.53 6.50
CA PHE A 15 0.76 7.94 5.70
C PHE A 15 1.35 6.70 6.37
N ALA A 16 1.63 6.77 7.67
CA ALA A 16 2.14 5.64 8.44
C ALA A 16 1.14 4.48 8.49
N ALA A 17 -0.16 4.76 8.63
CA ALA A 17 -1.21 3.76 8.60
C ALA A 17 -1.27 3.06 7.24
N TRP A 18 -1.25 3.82 6.14
CA TRP A 18 -1.26 3.28 4.78
C TRP A 18 -0.04 2.40 4.50
N PHE A 19 1.15 2.84 4.94
CA PHE A 19 2.36 2.02 4.80
C PHE A 19 2.35 0.79 5.72
N GLY A 20 1.83 0.94 6.94
CA GLY A 20 1.73 -0.13 7.91
C GLY A 20 0.88 -1.31 7.42
N THR A 21 -0.19 -1.07 6.65
CA THR A 21 -1.00 -2.15 6.07
C THR A 21 -0.22 -2.98 5.05
N VAL A 22 0.64 -2.35 4.25
CA VAL A 22 1.52 -3.04 3.29
C VAL A 22 2.47 -3.99 4.01
N LEU A 23 3.13 -3.52 5.09
CA LEU A 23 4.02 -4.37 5.89
C LEU A 23 3.26 -5.50 6.60
N ALA A 24 2.11 -5.20 7.20
CA ALA A 24 1.27 -6.20 7.84
C ALA A 24 0.87 -7.33 6.86
N SER A 25 0.54 -6.95 5.61
CA SER A 25 0.19 -7.90 4.55
C SER A 25 1.36 -8.79 4.18
N LEU A 26 2.57 -8.23 4.09
CA LEU A 26 3.78 -8.99 3.80
C LEU A 26 4.04 -10.06 4.86
N PHE A 27 3.93 -9.71 6.16
CA PHE A 27 4.11 -10.65 7.25
C PHE A 27 3.04 -11.75 7.27
N LEU A 28 1.77 -11.39 7.05
CA LEU A 28 0.70 -12.36 6.97
C LEU A 28 0.92 -13.33 5.81
N LEU A 29 1.21 -12.83 4.61
CA LEU A 29 1.46 -13.67 3.45
C LEU A 29 2.65 -14.59 3.69
N LYS A 30 3.76 -14.07 4.23
CA LYS A 30 4.90 -14.91 4.57
C LYS A 30 4.55 -16.04 5.55
N THR A 31 3.65 -15.78 6.49
CA THR A 31 3.16 -16.77 7.45
C THR A 31 2.26 -17.83 6.80
N LEU A 32 1.46 -17.44 5.80
CA LEU A 32 0.53 -18.34 5.11
C LEU A 32 1.15 -19.08 3.92
N GLU A 33 2.36 -18.73 3.48
CA GLU A 33 3.02 -19.28 2.27
C GLU A 33 2.97 -20.81 2.23
N THR A 34 3.45 -21.48 3.28
CA THR A 34 3.54 -22.95 3.31
C THR A 34 2.19 -23.64 3.18
N SER A 35 1.14 -23.04 3.74
CA SER A 35 -0.22 -23.56 3.68
C SER A 35 -0.86 -23.30 2.31
N LEU A 36 -0.69 -22.08 1.79
CA LEU A 36 -1.26 -21.65 0.51
C LEU A 36 -0.57 -22.26 -0.72
N THR A 37 0.63 -22.82 -0.56
CA THR A 37 1.33 -23.60 -1.59
C THR A 37 1.34 -25.11 -1.32
N GLY A 38 0.69 -25.54 -0.24
CA GLY A 38 0.73 -26.90 0.27
C GLY A 38 -0.48 -27.73 -0.12
N LYS A 39 -1.04 -28.45 0.86
CA LYS A 39 -2.15 -29.38 0.64
C LYS A 39 -3.46 -28.62 0.35
N PRO A 40 -4.35 -29.17 -0.50
CA PRO A 40 -5.62 -28.52 -0.86
C PRO A 40 -6.49 -28.14 0.34
N ASP A 41 -6.58 -29.00 1.35
CA ASP A 41 -7.46 -28.76 2.52
C ASP A 41 -6.96 -27.60 3.40
N GLU A 42 -5.65 -27.51 3.61
CA GLU A 42 -5.00 -26.43 4.36
C GLU A 42 -5.11 -25.10 3.58
N ALA A 43 -4.83 -25.16 2.27
CA ALA A 43 -4.94 -24.02 1.37
C ALA A 43 -6.39 -23.49 1.26
N ALA A 44 -7.39 -24.36 1.26
CA ALA A 44 -8.80 -23.95 1.21
C ALA A 44 -9.17 -23.10 2.43
N ARG A 45 -8.83 -23.55 3.64
CA ARG A 45 -9.08 -22.79 4.87
C ARG A 45 -8.35 -21.45 4.89
N ASP A 46 -7.05 -21.48 4.61
CA ASP A 46 -6.22 -20.28 4.76
C ASP A 46 -6.44 -19.29 3.60
N SER A 47 -6.94 -19.74 2.45
CA SER A 47 -7.40 -18.84 1.37
C SER A 47 -8.64 -18.02 1.76
N VAL A 48 -9.54 -18.58 2.58
CA VAL A 48 -10.71 -17.86 3.12
C VAL A 48 -10.26 -16.79 4.11
N LEU A 49 -9.29 -17.14 4.97
CA LEU A 49 -8.66 -16.18 5.89
C LEU A 49 -7.99 -15.05 5.09
N LEU A 50 -7.18 -15.37 4.09
CA LEU A 50 -6.49 -14.40 3.26
C LEU A 50 -7.46 -13.45 2.55
N ARG A 51 -8.55 -13.98 1.96
CA ARG A 51 -9.57 -13.14 1.31
C ARG A 51 -10.27 -12.21 2.30
N SER A 52 -10.55 -12.69 3.51
CA SER A 52 -11.18 -11.89 4.56
C SER A 52 -10.24 -10.79 5.05
N TYR A 53 -8.97 -11.13 5.24
CA TYR A 53 -7.92 -10.19 5.58
C TYR A 53 -7.76 -9.11 4.50
N ILE A 54 -7.60 -9.49 3.23
CA ILE A 54 -7.44 -8.52 2.13
C ILE A 54 -8.63 -7.54 2.08
N LYS A 55 -9.86 -8.02 2.24
CA LYS A 55 -11.04 -7.13 2.28
C LYS A 55 -10.98 -6.12 3.43
N LEU A 56 -10.48 -6.52 4.60
CA LEU A 56 -10.33 -5.63 5.74
C LEU A 56 -9.17 -4.66 5.52
N GLU A 57 -8.03 -5.19 5.09
CA GLU A 57 -6.81 -4.45 4.79
C GLU A 57 -7.06 -3.36 3.75
N THR A 58 -7.74 -3.68 2.64
CA THR A 58 -8.05 -2.72 1.59
C THR A 58 -8.91 -1.57 2.13
N ARG A 59 -9.88 -1.84 3.02
CA ARG A 59 -10.69 -0.77 3.64
C ARG A 59 -9.84 0.15 4.51
N VAL A 60 -8.93 -0.41 5.30
CA VAL A 60 -8.04 0.38 6.17
C VAL A 60 -7.03 1.17 5.34
N ALA A 61 -6.44 0.53 4.33
CA ALA A 61 -5.50 1.13 3.40
C ALA A 61 -6.15 2.28 2.61
N ASP A 62 -7.37 2.08 2.11
CA ASP A 62 -8.14 3.11 1.39
C ASP A 62 -8.46 4.31 2.28
N ALA A 63 -8.92 4.07 3.50
CA ALA A 63 -9.21 5.15 4.46
C ALA A 63 -7.94 5.95 4.80
N ALA A 64 -6.84 5.27 5.07
CA ALA A 64 -5.55 5.88 5.34
C ALA A 64 -5.04 6.68 4.12
N PHE A 65 -5.16 6.11 2.92
CA PHE A 65 -4.76 6.75 1.67
C PHE A 65 -5.58 8.01 1.37
N ILE A 66 -6.91 7.96 1.53
CA ILE A 66 -7.79 9.13 1.43
C ILE A 66 -7.37 10.19 2.45
N GLY A 67 -7.03 9.77 3.68
CA GLY A 67 -6.49 10.65 4.71
C GLY A 67 -5.23 11.39 4.25
N VAL A 68 -4.27 10.68 3.65
CA VAL A 68 -3.05 11.28 3.06
C VAL A 68 -3.40 12.31 1.99
N ILE A 69 -4.32 11.99 1.07
CA ILE A 69 -4.74 12.91 0.01
C ILE A 69 -5.38 14.17 0.58
N ILE A 70 -6.40 14.04 1.42
CA ILE A 70 -7.15 15.18 1.96
C ILE A 70 -6.22 16.09 2.76
N THR A 71 -5.43 15.52 3.67
CA THR A 71 -4.50 16.30 4.49
C THR A 71 -3.40 16.93 3.66
N GLY A 72 -2.90 16.24 2.62
CA GLY A 72 -1.91 16.78 1.68
C GLY A 72 -2.45 17.97 0.87
N ILE A 73 -3.68 17.87 0.36
CA ILE A 73 -4.36 18.96 -0.37
C ILE A 73 -4.55 20.17 0.54
N LEU A 74 -4.99 19.94 1.79
CA LEU A 74 -5.17 21.02 2.77
C LEU A 74 -3.83 21.69 3.12
N LEU A 75 -2.76 20.92 3.31
CA LEU A 75 -1.41 21.45 3.56
C LEU A 75 -0.92 22.29 2.38
N ALA A 76 -1.10 21.81 1.15
CA ALA A 76 -0.76 22.55 -0.05
C ALA A 76 -1.58 23.84 -0.18
N SER A 77 -2.89 23.77 0.03
CA SER A 77 -3.78 24.93 -0.17
C SER A 77 -3.63 26.01 0.89
N LEU A 78 -3.35 25.64 2.14
CA LEU A 78 -3.35 26.58 3.26
C LEU A 78 -1.94 27.06 3.68
N TYR A 79 -0.89 26.28 3.41
CA TYR A 79 0.43 26.54 3.99
C TYR A 79 1.60 26.49 3.00
N HIS A 80 1.60 25.56 2.04
CA HIS A 80 2.77 25.32 1.19
C HIS A 80 2.64 25.82 -0.26
N GLY A 81 1.43 26.11 -0.72
CA GLY A 81 1.15 26.48 -2.10
C GLY A 81 1.23 25.31 -3.10
N TRP A 82 0.71 25.52 -4.31
CA TRP A 82 0.72 24.56 -5.41
C TRP A 82 1.95 24.76 -6.31
N GLY A 83 3.13 24.44 -5.79
CA GLY A 83 4.38 24.49 -6.56
C GLY A 83 4.59 23.26 -7.46
N VAL A 84 5.53 23.34 -8.40
CA VAL A 84 5.95 22.23 -9.28
C VAL A 84 6.16 20.92 -8.50
N TRP A 85 6.75 21.03 -7.32
CA TRP A 85 7.05 19.89 -6.46
C TRP A 85 5.84 19.19 -5.85
N VAL A 86 4.74 19.92 -5.61
CA VAL A 86 3.46 19.32 -5.20
C VAL A 86 2.88 18.48 -6.35
N PHE A 87 3.03 18.94 -7.59
CA PHE A 87 2.62 18.17 -8.76
C PHE A 87 3.49 16.93 -8.97
N VAL A 88 4.81 17.03 -8.78
CA VAL A 88 5.72 15.87 -8.84
C VAL A 88 5.31 14.81 -7.80
N LYS A 89 5.09 15.21 -6.53
CA LYS A 89 4.66 14.28 -5.47
C LYS A 89 3.31 13.65 -5.76
N SER A 90 2.34 14.45 -6.22
CA SER A 90 1.02 13.96 -6.63
C SER A 90 1.12 12.95 -7.78
N GLY A 91 1.97 13.23 -8.77
CA GLY A 91 2.23 12.32 -9.89
C GLY A 91 2.83 10.99 -9.45
N LEU A 92 3.79 11.01 -8.52
CA LEU A 92 4.37 9.78 -7.96
C LEU A 92 3.34 8.94 -7.19
N ILE A 93 2.45 9.59 -6.43
CA ILE A 93 1.37 8.90 -5.73
C ILE A 93 0.41 8.23 -6.73
N ILE A 94 -0.01 8.95 -7.77
CA ILE A 94 -0.89 8.40 -8.82
C ILE A 94 -0.19 7.23 -9.52
N LEU A 95 1.09 7.37 -9.86
CA LEU A 95 1.87 6.32 -10.49
C LEU A 95 1.97 5.08 -9.60
N GLN A 96 2.20 5.27 -8.29
CA GLN A 96 2.26 4.17 -7.33
C GLN A 96 0.95 3.40 -7.32
N VAL A 97 -0.19 4.08 -7.19
CA VAL A 97 -1.52 3.45 -7.19
C VAL A 97 -1.80 2.73 -8.51
N ALA A 98 -1.46 3.34 -9.64
CA ALA A 98 -1.67 2.74 -10.96
C ALA A 98 -0.85 1.45 -11.13
N LEU A 99 0.43 1.47 -10.73
CA LEU A 99 1.31 0.30 -10.82
C LEU A 99 0.85 -0.82 -9.87
N THR A 100 0.51 -0.49 -8.62
CA THR A 100 0.09 -1.51 -7.64
C THR A 100 -1.26 -2.12 -8.03
N MET A 101 -2.26 -1.32 -8.38
CA MET A 101 -3.57 -1.83 -8.80
C MET A 101 -3.49 -2.61 -10.11
N GLY A 102 -2.73 -2.11 -11.10
CA GLY A 102 -2.51 -2.81 -12.36
C GLY A 102 -1.85 -4.18 -12.14
N TYR A 103 -0.89 -4.26 -11.21
CA TYR A 103 -0.25 -5.52 -10.86
C TYR A 103 -1.21 -6.47 -10.13
N ILE A 104 -2.02 -5.97 -9.19
CA ILE A 104 -3.00 -6.76 -8.45
C ILE A 104 -4.01 -7.40 -9.40
N VAL A 105 -4.62 -6.62 -10.28
CA VAL A 105 -5.63 -7.11 -11.24
C VAL A 105 -5.03 -8.16 -12.17
N ARG A 106 -3.79 -7.96 -12.62
CA ARG A 106 -3.16 -8.84 -13.61
C ARG A 106 -2.58 -10.13 -13.03
N TYR A 107 -2.00 -10.09 -11.83
CA TYR A 107 -1.19 -11.20 -11.32
C TYR A 107 -1.63 -11.77 -9.98
N ILE A 108 -2.42 -11.03 -9.20
CA ILE A 108 -2.83 -11.44 -7.84
C ILE A 108 -4.27 -11.95 -7.82
N GLN A 109 -5.21 -11.19 -8.39
CA GLN A 109 -6.61 -11.61 -8.47
C GLN A 109 -6.83 -12.96 -9.16
N PRO A 110 -6.07 -13.34 -10.21
CA PRO A 110 -6.22 -14.64 -10.86
C PRO A 110 -5.66 -15.83 -10.06
N LEU A 111 -4.96 -15.61 -8.94
CA LEU A 111 -4.37 -16.69 -8.16
C LEU A 111 -5.46 -17.57 -7.53
N GLY A 112 -5.45 -18.85 -7.89
CA GLY A 112 -6.19 -19.91 -7.20
C GLY A 112 -5.30 -20.61 -6.17
N TYR A 113 -5.86 -21.01 -5.04
CA TYR A 113 -5.14 -21.74 -3.98
C TYR A 113 -5.63 -23.20 -3.90
N PRO A 114 -4.75 -24.19 -3.66
CA PRO A 114 -3.29 -24.03 -3.54
C PRO A 114 -2.64 -23.58 -4.85
N CYS A 115 -1.64 -22.71 -4.76
CA CYS A 115 -0.87 -22.22 -5.91
C CYS A 115 0.56 -22.78 -5.88
N SER A 116 1.26 -22.78 -7.02
CA SER A 116 2.67 -23.13 -7.00
C SER A 116 3.51 -22.06 -6.27
N PRO A 117 4.64 -22.42 -5.64
CA PRO A 117 5.56 -21.43 -5.04
C PRO A 117 6.04 -20.35 -6.04
N GLU A 118 6.08 -20.68 -7.34
CA GLU A 118 6.40 -19.72 -8.39
C GLU A 118 5.28 -18.71 -8.63
N ALA A 119 4.02 -19.15 -8.64
CA ALA A 119 2.87 -18.26 -8.71
C ALA A 119 2.74 -17.41 -7.44
N TYR A 120 3.05 -17.99 -6.27
CA TYR A 120 3.05 -17.28 -4.99
C TYR A 120 4.04 -16.10 -4.96
N ARG A 121 5.17 -16.21 -5.68
CA ARG A 121 6.15 -15.11 -5.80
C ARG A 121 5.58 -13.81 -6.38
N ASN A 122 4.43 -13.85 -7.05
CA ASN A 122 3.76 -12.63 -7.49
C ASN A 122 3.35 -11.73 -6.31
N TRP A 123 3.01 -12.29 -5.14
CA TRP A 123 2.79 -11.47 -3.93
C TRP A 123 4.04 -10.70 -3.52
N TYR A 124 5.20 -11.37 -3.49
CA TYR A 124 6.46 -10.70 -3.16
C TYR A 124 6.84 -9.63 -4.18
N ARG A 125 6.57 -9.86 -5.47
CA ARG A 125 6.76 -8.84 -6.51
C ARG A 125 5.86 -7.62 -6.31
N LEU A 126 4.59 -7.82 -5.93
CA LEU A 126 3.71 -6.71 -5.56
C LEU A 126 4.31 -5.88 -4.42
N PHE A 127 4.81 -6.53 -3.36
CA PHE A 127 5.45 -5.81 -2.26
C PHE A 127 6.72 -5.09 -2.70
N THR A 128 7.55 -5.70 -3.55
CA THR A 128 8.72 -5.03 -4.10
C THR A 128 8.34 -3.78 -4.88
N ILE A 129 7.28 -3.81 -5.69
CA ILE A 129 6.77 -2.63 -6.41
C ILE A 129 6.32 -1.56 -5.42
N SER A 130 5.46 -1.92 -4.45
CA SER A 130 4.94 -1.00 -3.45
C SER A 130 6.05 -0.37 -2.60
N LEU A 131 6.99 -1.17 -2.11
CA LEU A 131 8.12 -0.72 -1.28
C LEU A 131 9.12 0.13 -2.08
N SER A 132 9.37 -0.21 -3.35
CA SER A 132 10.26 0.58 -4.21
C SER A 132 9.64 1.94 -4.53
N MET A 133 8.35 1.99 -4.85
CA MET A 133 7.63 3.25 -5.05
C MET A 133 7.60 4.09 -3.78
N PHE A 134 7.39 3.44 -2.63
CA PHE A 134 7.45 4.12 -1.34
C PHE A 134 8.84 4.72 -1.07
N ALA A 135 9.90 3.94 -1.27
CA ALA A 135 11.28 4.42 -1.13
C ALA A 135 11.57 5.59 -2.08
N LEU A 136 11.07 5.54 -3.31
CA LEU A 136 11.16 6.63 -4.28
C LEU A 136 10.42 7.89 -3.80
N VAL A 137 9.20 7.75 -3.29
CA VAL A 137 8.42 8.88 -2.73
C VAL A 137 9.16 9.50 -1.54
N LEU A 138 9.74 8.69 -0.63
CA LEU A 138 10.55 9.20 0.48
C LEU A 138 11.80 9.91 -0.03
N LEU A 139 12.54 9.31 -0.97
CA LEU A 139 13.75 9.91 -1.53
C LEU A 139 13.45 11.28 -2.15
N VAL A 140 12.40 11.35 -2.97
CA VAL A 140 11.98 12.60 -3.60
C VAL A 140 11.50 13.60 -2.57
N THR A 141 10.81 13.16 -1.51
CA THR A 141 10.26 14.06 -0.49
C THR A 141 11.33 14.64 0.44
N PHE A 142 12.38 13.89 0.75
CA PHE A 142 13.38 14.26 1.76
C PHE A 142 14.76 14.67 1.21
N PHE A 143 15.14 14.23 0.01
CA PHE A 143 16.52 14.39 -0.49
C PHE A 143 16.67 15.16 -1.80
N LEU A 144 15.64 15.18 -2.65
CA LEU A 144 15.66 15.89 -3.93
C LEU A 144 14.98 17.27 -3.86
N LEU A 145 14.65 17.71 -2.64
CA LEU A 145 13.73 18.81 -2.37
C LEU A 145 14.01 19.52 -1.04
#